data_AF-A0A5K0VWM1-F1
#
_entry.id   AF-A0A5K0VWM1-F1
#
_cell.length_a   1.000
_cell.length_b   1.000
_cell.length_c   1.000
_cell.angle_alpha   90.00
_cell.angle_beta   90.00
_cell.angle_gamma   90.00
#
_symmetry.space_group_name_H-M   'P 1'
#
loop_
_entity.id
_entity.type
_entity.pdbx_description
1 polymer ?
#
loop_
_entity_poly.entity_id
_entity_poly.type
_entity_poly.pdbx_seq_one_letter_code
_entity_poly.pdbx_strand_id
1 'polypeptide(L)'
;MEEAHPGLHEGAADDSCGECLDLTSCQLHDLDGIEIPRSLVELELTANRLSELDPRIGELSLLKKLCLRQNLLTDESVEPLSRWAAISGLH
;
A
#
# COMPACT_ATOMS: atom_id res chain seq x y z
N MET A 1 49.14 17.41 0.21
CA MET A 1 48.79 16.04 -0.21
C MET A 1 48.30 15.37 1.06
N GLU A 2 47.14 15.75 1.61
CA GLU A 2 45.80 15.77 1.02
C GLU A 2 45.50 14.44 0.33
N GLU A 3 45.18 13.42 1.12
CA GLU A 3 44.44 12.25 0.66
C GLU A 3 43.17 12.21 1.52
N ALA A 4 42.07 12.53 0.85
CA ALA A 4 40.80 12.90 1.43
C ALA A 4 39.93 11.69 1.80
N HIS A 5 39.14 11.89 2.85
CA HIS A 5 37.80 11.35 3.09
C HIS A 5 37.62 9.84 3.38
N PRO A 6 37.46 9.46 4.66
CA PRO A 6 36.66 8.31 5.02
C PRO A 6 35.17 8.68 4.83
N GLY A 7 34.61 8.33 3.69
CA GLY A 7 33.16 8.35 3.49
C GLY A 7 32.52 7.21 4.27
N LEU A 8 32.30 7.42 5.57
CA LEU A 8 31.34 6.70 6.37
C LEU A 8 29.98 6.86 5.69
N HIS A 9 29.57 5.87 4.89
CA HIS A 9 28.15 5.70 4.62
C HIS A 9 27.55 5.00 5.84
N GLU A 10 27.44 5.76 6.94
CA GLU A 10 26.40 5.55 7.93
C GLU A 10 25.07 5.70 7.20
N GLY A 11 24.55 4.56 6.78
CA GLY A 11 23.19 4.38 6.32
C GLY A 11 22.59 3.23 7.10
N ALA A 12 22.60 3.33 8.44
CA ALA A 12 21.65 2.60 9.25
C ALA A 12 20.27 3.20 8.97
N ALA A 13 19.68 2.84 7.83
CA ALA A 13 18.24 2.93 7.64
C ALA A 13 17.60 1.79 8.45
N ASP A 14 17.71 1.88 9.78
CA ASP A 14 16.65 1.37 10.63
C ASP A 14 15.51 2.38 10.53
N ASP A 15 14.83 2.35 9.39
CA ASP A 15 13.63 3.12 9.17
C ASP A 15 12.54 2.07 8.96
N SER A 16 11.95 1.60 10.06
CA SER A 16 10.63 0.95 10.04
C SER A 16 9.53 1.93 9.58
N CYS A 17 9.85 2.90 8.71
CA CYS A 17 8.87 3.74 8.06
C CYS A 17 8.08 2.82 7.16
N GLY A 18 6.87 2.51 7.63
CA GLY A 18 5.90 1.74 6.90
C GLY A 18 5.88 2.10 5.43
N GLU A 19 5.85 1.08 4.57
CA GLU A 19 5.80 1.35 3.14
C GLU A 19 4.49 2.08 2.82
N CYS A 20 4.60 3.24 2.19
CA CYS A 20 3.45 4.00 1.69
C CYS A 20 3.44 3.86 0.18
N LEU A 21 2.37 3.29 -0.38
CA LEU A 21 2.22 3.06 -1.81
C LEU A 21 1.10 3.94 -2.35
N ASP A 22 1.48 4.93 -3.16
CA ASP A 22 0.55 5.80 -3.86
C ASP A 22 0.42 5.35 -5.31
N LEU A 23 -0.79 4.94 -5.68
CA LEU A 23 -1.18 4.52 -7.01
C LEU A 23 -2.36 5.35 -7.52
N THR A 24 -2.46 6.61 -7.08
CA THR A 24 -3.56 7.49 -7.42
C THR A 24 -3.59 7.77 -8.92
N SER A 25 -4.76 7.61 -9.54
CA SER A 25 -4.97 7.88 -10.97
C SER A 25 -4.09 7.06 -11.94
N CYS A 26 -3.68 5.86 -11.53
CA CYS A 26 -2.92 4.92 -12.36
C CYS A 26 -3.77 4.13 -13.38
N GLN A 27 -5.09 4.36 -13.43
CA GLN A 27 -6.02 3.68 -14.33
C GLN A 27 -6.02 2.15 -14.16
N LEU A 28 -5.71 1.68 -12.95
CA LEU A 28 -5.65 0.26 -12.61
C LEU A 28 -7.06 -0.35 -12.64
N HIS A 29 -7.25 -1.45 -13.37
CA HIS A 29 -8.49 -2.24 -13.34
C HIS A 29 -8.52 -3.26 -12.20
N ASP A 30 -7.33 -3.70 -11.82
CA ASP A 30 -7.05 -4.72 -10.83
C ASP A 30 -5.64 -4.46 -10.29
N LEU A 31 -5.30 -5.13 -9.20
CA LEU A 31 -3.95 -5.07 -8.62
C LEU A 31 -3.07 -6.23 -9.12
N ASP A 32 -3.52 -6.97 -10.13
CA ASP A 32 -2.76 -8.07 -10.72
C ASP A 32 -1.41 -7.55 -11.25
N GLY A 33 -0.31 -8.17 -10.83
CA GLY A 33 1.03 -7.71 -11.15
C GLY A 33 1.55 -6.49 -10.38
N ILE A 34 0.74 -5.86 -9.52
CA ILE A 34 1.25 -4.89 -8.53
C ILE A 34 1.85 -5.66 -7.35
N GLU A 35 3.10 -5.38 -7.03
CA GLU A 35 3.73 -5.87 -5.80
C GLU A 35 3.27 -5.01 -4.62
N ILE A 36 2.51 -5.63 -3.71
CA ILE A 36 2.01 -4.97 -2.51
C ILE A 36 2.81 -5.52 -1.31
N PRO A 37 3.75 -4.74 -0.75
CA PRO A 37 4.54 -5.20 0.37
C PRO A 37 3.67 -5.43 1.61
N ARG A 38 3.91 -6.53 2.33
CA ARG A 38 3.18 -6.86 3.58
C ARG A 38 3.45 -5.87 4.73
N SER A 39 4.53 -5.11 4.62
CA SER A 39 4.95 -4.02 5.53
C SER A 39 4.29 -2.68 5.21
N LEU A 40 3.36 -2.65 4.26
CA LEU A 40 2.70 -1.45 3.80
C LEU A 40 1.70 -0.93 4.82
N VAL A 41 1.79 0.36 5.08
CA VAL A 41 1.07 1.07 6.14
C VAL A 41 0.04 2.03 5.55
N GLU A 42 0.30 2.58 4.37
CA GLU A 42 -0.67 3.40 3.64
C GLU A 42 -0.78 2.97 2.17
N LEU A 43 -1.99 2.62 1.73
CA LEU A 43 -2.31 2.28 0.35
C LEU A 43 -3.28 3.31 -0.23
N GLU A 44 -2.82 4.08 -1.20
CA GLU A 44 -3.65 5.01 -1.96
C GLU A 44 -3.97 4.44 -3.35
N LEU A 45 -5.24 4.20 -3.60
CA LEU A 45 -5.78 3.68 -4.86
C LEU A 45 -6.87 4.60 -5.41
N THR A 46 -6.90 5.85 -4.97
CA THR A 46 -7.89 6.83 -5.40
C THR A 46 -7.86 7.05 -6.92
N ALA A 47 -9.04 7.25 -7.52
CA ALA A 47 -9.19 7.57 -8.95
C ALA A 47 -8.66 6.49 -9.92
N ASN A 48 -8.78 5.21 -9.54
CA ASN A 48 -8.52 4.08 -10.42
C ASN A 48 -9.82 3.50 -11.02
N ARG A 49 -9.71 2.37 -11.71
CA ARG A 49 -10.83 1.66 -12.34
C ARG A 49 -11.03 0.29 -11.70
N LEU A 50 -10.67 0.16 -10.42
CA LEU A 50 -10.75 -1.10 -9.70
C LEU A 50 -12.20 -1.56 -9.65
N SER A 51 -12.44 -2.74 -10.23
CA SER A 51 -13.78 -3.37 -10.26
C SER A 51 -13.91 -4.41 -9.15
N GLU A 52 -12.78 -4.98 -8.72
CA GLU A 52 -12.66 -5.92 -7.62
C GLU A 52 -11.52 -5.51 -6.69
N LEU A 53 -11.56 -6.01 -5.45
CA LEU A 53 -10.49 -5.82 -4.48
C LEU A 53 -9.67 -7.09 -4.33
N ASP A 54 -8.35 -6.93 -4.34
CA ASP A 54 -7.44 -8.05 -4.24
C ASP A 54 -7.35 -8.56 -2.79
N PRO A 55 -7.50 -9.87 -2.53
CA PRO A 55 -7.41 -10.44 -1.19
C PRO A 55 -6.06 -10.20 -0.50
N ARG A 56 -4.99 -9.91 -1.25
CA ARG A 56 -3.68 -9.53 -0.71
C ARG A 56 -3.74 -8.30 0.20
N ILE A 57 -4.67 -7.37 -0.06
CA ILE A 57 -4.87 -6.20 0.83
C ILE A 57 -5.30 -6.66 2.24
N GLY A 58 -6.03 -7.78 2.33
CA GLY A 58 -6.44 -8.37 3.60
C GLY A 58 -5.30 -8.98 4.42
N GLU A 59 -4.16 -9.29 3.78
CA GLU A 59 -2.95 -9.80 4.45
C GLU A 59 -2.08 -8.68 5.03
N LEU A 60 -2.35 -7.43 4.69
CA LEU A 60 -1.61 -6.24 5.13
C LEU A 60 -1.92 -5.90 6.60
N SER A 61 -1.38 -6.68 7.52
CA SER A 61 -1.63 -6.54 8.96
C SER A 61 -1.14 -5.21 9.56
N LEU A 62 -0.28 -4.48 8.83
CA LEU A 62 0.27 -3.20 9.23
C LEU A 62 -0.44 -2.00 8.58
N LEU A 63 -1.44 -2.24 7.74
CA LEU A 63 -2.16 -1.21 7.02
C LEU A 63 -2.95 -0.33 7.99
N LYS A 64 -2.62 0.97 8.00
CA LYS A 64 -3.29 2.01 8.80
C LYS A 64 -4.13 2.95 7.97
N LYS A 65 -4.02 2.88 6.64
CA LYS A 65 -4.82 3.69 5.72
C LYS A 65 -5.00 2.99 4.39
N LEU A 66 -6.26 2.90 3.95
CA LEU A 66 -6.65 2.39 2.65
C LEU A 66 -7.63 3.37 2.02
N CYS A 67 -7.29 3.89 0.84
CA CYS A 67 -8.14 4.82 0.12
C CYS A 67 -8.52 4.21 -1.24
N LEU A 68 -9.81 3.92 -1.41
CA LEU A 68 -10.38 3.29 -2.60
C LEU A 68 -11.36 4.22 -3.33
N ARG A 69 -11.29 5.53 -3.06
CA ARG A 69 -12.25 6.51 -3.58
C ARG A 69 -12.17 6.60 -5.10
N GLN A 70 -13.27 6.96 -5.75
CA GLN A 70 -13.30 7.16 -7.20
C GLN A 70 -12.84 5.91 -7.99
N ASN A 71 -13.23 4.72 -7.53
CA ASN A 71 -13.07 3.44 -8.25
C ASN A 71 -14.42 2.95 -8.78
N LEU A 72 -14.41 1.77 -9.43
CA LEU A 72 -15.59 1.09 -9.97
C LEU A 72 -16.07 -0.06 -9.05
N LEU A 73 -15.74 0.02 -7.77
CA LEU A 73 -16.10 -1.00 -6.78
C LEU A 73 -17.61 -0.99 -6.52
N THR A 74 -18.21 -2.17 -6.61
CA THR A 74 -19.60 -2.45 -6.27
C THR A 74 -19.71 -2.98 -4.84
N ASP A 75 -20.92 -2.99 -4.29
CA ASP A 75 -21.24 -3.57 -2.98
C ASP A 75 -20.82 -5.05 -2.85
N GLU A 76 -20.97 -5.84 -3.91
CA GLU A 76 -20.48 -7.23 -3.96
C GLU A 76 -18.95 -7.32 -3.87
N SER A 77 -18.21 -6.47 -4.59
CA SER A 77 -16.74 -6.49 -4.64
C SER A 77 -16.09 -6.06 -3.33
N VAL A 78 -16.81 -5.29 -2.50
CA VAL A 78 -16.35 -4.86 -1.17
C VAL A 78 -16.87 -5.75 -0.04
N GLU A 79 -17.70 -6.76 -0.31
CA GLU A 79 -18.10 -7.75 0.68
C GLU A 79 -16.90 -8.38 1.44
N PRO A 80 -15.84 -8.87 0.78
CA PRO A 80 -14.70 -9.48 1.47
C PRO A 80 -13.93 -8.49 2.35
N LEU A 81 -14.01 -7.19 2.06
CA LEU A 81 -13.36 -6.13 2.83
C LEU A 81 -13.80 -6.19 4.30
N SER A 82 -15.08 -6.48 4.55
CA SER A 82 -15.63 -6.63 5.91
C SER A 82 -14.99 -7.76 6.73
N ARG A 83 -14.33 -8.72 6.08
CA ARG A 83 -13.67 -9.87 6.73
C ARG A 83 -12.17 -9.65 6.92
N TRP A 84 -11.59 -8.59 6.36
CA TRP A 84 -10.16 -8.34 6.42
C TRP A 84 -9.79 -7.72 7.76
N ALA A 85 -8.96 -8.44 8.53
CA ALA A 85 -8.44 -7.95 9.81
C ALA A 85 -7.63 -6.65 9.63
N ALA A 86 -6.94 -6.50 8.50
CA ALA A 86 -6.18 -5.32 8.10
C ALA A 86 -7.02 -4.03 8.15
N ILE A 87 -8.26 -4.08 7.64
CA ILE A 87 -9.11 -2.91 7.54
C ILE A 87 -10.13 -2.80 8.69
N SER A 88 -10.34 -3.89 9.43
CA SER A 88 -11.19 -3.90 10.63
C SER A 88 -10.70 -2.93 11.72
N GLY A 89 -9.43 -2.55 11.71
CA GLY A 89 -8.83 -1.58 12.63
C GLY A 89 -8.71 -0.16 12.08
N LEU A 90 -9.14 0.09 10.84
CA LEU A 90 -9.17 1.44 10.25
C LEU A 90 -10.35 2.21 10.86
N HIS A 91 -10.04 3.24 11.64
CA HIS A 91 -11.04 4.14 12.22
C HIS A 91 -11.41 5.27 11.26
#